data_AF-A0A238H4S6-F1
#
_entry.id   AF-A0A238H4S6-F1
#
_cell.length_a   1.000
_cell.length_b   1.000
_cell.length_c   1.000
_cell.angle_alpha   90.00
_cell.angle_beta   90.00
_cell.angle_gamma   90.00
#
_symmetry.space_group_name_H-M   'P 1'
#
loop_
_entity.id
_entity.type
_entity.pdbx_description
1 polymer ?
#
loop_
_entity_poly.entity_id
_entity_poly.type
_entity_poly.pdbx_seq_one_letter_code
_entity_poly.pdbx_strand_id
1 'polypeptide(L)'
;MREIIVFALFSTRRQEEVTTIRIEDYERDRVLVRDMKHPGQKIGNDTWCDLPLEAARIVEKVRPESGRIFPYNHRSISASFTKACKFLAIEDLCFHDLRHEGTSRLFEMGMNIPHVAAVTGHRSWTSLKRYTHLRHTGDRWAGWKWLDILAPQQQS
;
A
#
# COMPACT_ATOMS: atom_id res chain seq x y z
N MET A 1 10.92 9.31 0.28
CA MET A 1 10.53 8.53 -0.93
C MET A 1 10.63 7.02 -0.70
N ARG A 2 11.58 6.54 0.10
CA ARG A 2 11.66 5.10 0.43
C ARG A 2 10.43 4.63 1.21
N GLU A 3 9.99 5.45 2.16
CA GLU A 3 8.86 5.23 3.07
C GLU A 3 7.57 5.05 2.27
N ILE A 4 7.27 5.95 1.33
CA ILE A 4 6.06 5.86 0.51
C ILE A 4 6.07 4.65 -0.44
N ILE A 5 7.24 4.23 -0.94
CA ILE A 5 7.36 3.02 -1.77
C ILE A 5 6.99 1.78 -0.94
N VAL A 6 7.59 1.65 0.25
CA VAL A 6 7.32 0.52 1.15
C VAL A 6 5.87 0.54 1.64
N PHE A 7 5.34 1.72 2.00
CA PHE A 7 3.94 1.86 2.35
C PHE A 7 3.01 1.48 1.19
N ALA A 8 3.27 1.93 -0.04
CA ALA A 8 2.43 1.62 -1.19
C ALA A 8 2.42 0.12 -1.53
N LEU A 9 3.57 -0.55 -1.39
CA LEU A 9 3.69 -2.00 -1.53
C LEU A 9 2.80 -2.73 -0.54
N PHE A 10 2.97 -2.48 0.75
CA PHE A 10 2.30 -3.28 1.79
C PHE A 10 0.84 -2.86 2.04
N SER A 11 0.52 -1.56 1.98
CA SER A 11 -0.87 -1.09 2.14
C SER A 11 -1.74 -1.37 0.91
N THR A 12 -1.10 -1.72 -0.21
CA THR A 12 -1.69 -1.92 -1.54
C THR A 12 -2.48 -0.71 -2.06
N ARG A 13 -2.40 0.48 -1.44
CA ARG A 13 -3.23 1.65 -1.79
C ARG A 13 -2.92 2.22 -3.18
N ARG A 14 -3.90 2.89 -3.80
CA ARG A 14 -3.62 3.68 -5.01
C ARG A 14 -2.77 4.89 -4.65
N GLN A 15 -1.88 5.30 -5.55
CA GLN A 15 -0.97 6.43 -5.31
C GLN A 15 -1.69 7.70 -4.84
N GLU A 16 -2.84 8.05 -5.44
CA GLU A 16 -3.64 9.20 -4.99
C GLU A 16 -4.15 9.02 -3.56
N GLU A 17 -4.65 7.82 -3.20
CA GLU A 17 -5.12 7.49 -1.85
C GLU A 17 -3.99 7.62 -0.82
N VAL A 18 -2.79 7.11 -1.14
CA VAL A 18 -1.59 7.22 -0.28
C VAL A 18 -1.30 8.69 0.08
N THR A 19 -1.45 9.61 -0.87
CA THR A 19 -1.16 11.04 -0.66
C THR A 19 -2.27 11.81 0.04
N THR A 20 -3.45 11.23 0.23
CA THR A 20 -4.58 11.89 0.89
C THR A 20 -4.88 11.33 2.26
N ILE A 21 -4.44 10.11 2.56
CA ILE A 21 -4.52 9.50 3.89
C ILE A 21 -3.93 10.44 4.94
N ARG A 22 -4.67 10.61 6.03
CA ARG A 22 -4.28 11.44 7.16
C ARG A 22 -3.90 10.60 8.36
N ILE A 23 -3.06 11.15 9.24
CA ILE A 23 -2.68 10.46 10.48
C ILE A 23 -3.86 10.31 11.44
N GLU A 24 -4.82 11.25 11.40
CA GLU A 24 -6.04 11.16 12.21
C GLU A 24 -6.99 10.05 11.74
N ASP A 25 -6.79 9.56 10.51
CA ASP A 25 -7.58 8.49 9.91
C ASP A 25 -6.94 7.10 10.12
N TYR A 26 -5.82 7.03 10.84
CA TYR A 26 -5.13 5.78 11.15
C TYR A 26 -5.43 5.35 12.59
N GLU A 27 -6.04 4.17 12.72
CA GLU A 27 -6.47 3.62 14.00
C GLU A 27 -6.11 2.14 14.08
N ARG A 28 -5.44 1.74 15.17
CA ARG A 28 -5.03 0.36 15.43
C ARG A 28 -4.20 -0.21 14.26
N ASP A 29 -4.85 -0.98 13.40
CA ASP A 29 -4.31 -1.73 12.27
C ASP A 29 -5.03 -1.41 10.96
N ARG A 30 -5.70 -0.26 10.86
CA ARG A 30 -6.45 0.14 9.67
C ARG A 30 -6.39 1.64 9.41
N VAL A 31 -6.77 2.03 8.20
CA VAL A 31 -6.83 3.44 7.78
C VAL A 31 -8.12 3.75 7.05
N LEU A 32 -8.69 4.92 7.32
CA LEU A 32 -9.84 5.43 6.59
C LEU A 32 -9.38 6.04 5.27
N VAL A 33 -9.81 5.43 4.15
CA VAL A 33 -9.61 5.99 2.81
C VAL A 33 -10.86 6.78 2.44
N ARG A 34 -10.73 8.11 2.44
CA ARG A 34 -11.82 9.02 2.10
C ARG A 34 -12.09 9.07 0.61
N ASP A 35 -13.35 9.25 0.24
CA ASP A 35 -13.81 9.35 -1.16
C ASP A 35 -13.22 8.26 -2.07
N MET A 36 -13.21 7.01 -1.58
CA MET A 36 -12.57 5.91 -2.28
C MET A 36 -13.19 5.74 -3.67
N LYS A 37 -12.34 5.71 -4.70
CA LYS A 37 -12.77 5.73 -6.10
C LYS A 37 -13.73 4.59 -6.42
N HIS A 38 -14.95 4.95 -6.85
CA HIS A 38 -15.88 4.03 -7.52
C HIS A 38 -16.37 4.58 -8.86
N PRO A 39 -16.70 3.69 -9.82
CA PRO A 39 -17.49 4.07 -10.99
C PRO A 39 -18.90 4.44 -10.51
N GLY A 40 -19.24 5.74 -10.55
CA GLY A 40 -20.60 6.23 -10.31
C GLY A 40 -20.83 7.03 -9.03
N GLN A 41 -20.10 6.78 -7.93
CA GLN A 41 -20.20 7.59 -6.71
C GLN A 41 -18.84 7.68 -5.98
N LYS A 42 -18.19 8.84 -6.07
CA LYS A 42 -16.92 9.10 -5.38
C LYS A 42 -17.10 9.87 -4.07
N ILE A 43 -18.06 10.79 -4.03
CA ILE A 43 -18.27 11.71 -2.90
C ILE A 43 -18.93 10.98 -1.73
N GLY A 44 -18.31 11.03 -0.56
CA GLY A 44 -18.84 10.47 0.69
C GLY A 44 -18.65 8.95 0.83
N ASN A 45 -17.86 8.34 -0.05
CA ASN A 45 -17.58 6.91 0.02
C ASN A 45 -16.29 6.64 0.79
N ASP A 46 -16.36 6.86 2.10
CA ASP A 46 -15.24 6.58 2.99
C ASP A 46 -15.21 5.09 3.30
N THR A 47 -14.02 4.48 3.25
CA THR A 47 -13.87 3.03 3.46
C THR A 47 -12.68 2.76 4.37
N TRP A 48 -12.94 2.07 5.48
CA TRP A 48 -11.88 1.51 6.31
C TRP A 48 -11.18 0.38 5.57
N CYS A 49 -9.85 0.44 5.53
CA CYS A 49 -9.02 -0.57 4.92
C CYS A 49 -7.97 -1.05 5.91
N ASP A 50 -7.83 -2.37 6.03
CA ASP A 50 -6.86 -2.98 6.93
C ASP A 50 -5.44 -2.71 6.40
N LEU A 51 -4.52 -2.47 7.32
CA LEU A 51 -3.11 -2.23 7.04
C LEU A 51 -2.29 -3.41 7.56
N PRO A 52 -1.57 -4.12 6.67
CA PRO A 52 -0.57 -5.09 7.10
C PRO A 52 0.47 -4.45 8.00
N LEU A 53 1.05 -5.25 8.91
CA LEU A 53 2.01 -4.80 9.92
C LEU A 53 3.16 -3.99 9.30
N GLU A 54 3.64 -4.37 8.11
CA GLU A 54 4.73 -3.67 7.44
C GLU A 54 4.33 -2.26 7.01
N ALA A 55 3.09 -2.04 6.57
CA ALA A 55 2.58 -0.72 6.26
C ALA A 55 2.37 0.11 7.55
N ALA A 56 1.82 -0.51 8.60
CA ALA A 56 1.65 0.12 9.91
C ALA A 56 2.99 0.61 10.50
N ARG A 57 4.05 -0.20 10.40
CA ARG A 57 5.41 0.19 10.82
C ARG A 57 5.90 1.45 10.11
N ILE A 58 5.60 1.61 8.83
CA ILE A 58 5.96 2.83 8.09
C ILE A 58 5.15 4.03 8.58
N VAL A 59 3.85 3.85 8.84
CA VAL A 59 3.02 4.92 9.42
C VAL A 59 3.57 5.35 10.78
N GLU A 60 3.91 4.40 11.67
CA GLU A 60 4.51 4.71 12.97
C GLU A 60 5.87 5.40 12.85
N LYS A 61 6.67 5.02 11.86
CA LYS A 61 7.97 5.66 11.63
C LYS A 61 7.84 7.11 11.15
N VAL A 62 6.86 7.39 10.30
CA VAL A 62 6.64 8.72 9.69
C VAL A 62 5.83 9.63 10.63
N ARG A 63 4.81 9.07 11.29
CA ARG A 63 3.84 9.65 12.24
C ARG A 63 3.93 11.18 12.39
N PRO A 64 3.33 11.95 11.46
CA PRO A 64 3.23 13.39 11.62
C PRO A 64 2.30 13.74 12.78
N GLU A 65 2.45 14.93 13.36
CA GLU A 65 1.56 15.40 14.44
C GLU A 65 0.11 15.57 13.98
N SER A 66 -0.08 16.01 12.73
CA SER A 66 -1.40 16.16 12.11
C SER A 66 -1.30 16.17 10.58
N GLY A 67 -2.44 15.97 9.91
CA GLY A 67 -2.57 16.06 8.46
C GLY A 67 -2.17 14.80 7.71
N ARG A 68 -1.74 14.98 6.46
CA ARG A 68 -1.42 13.88 5.54
C ARG A 68 -0.16 13.14 5.99
N ILE A 69 -0.20 11.80 6.00
CA ILE A 69 0.98 10.97 6.29
C ILE A 69 2.08 11.22 5.24
N PHE A 70 1.69 11.31 3.97
CA PHE A 70 2.59 11.62 2.87
C PHE A 70 2.12 12.89 2.13
N PRO A 71 2.55 14.09 2.55
CA PRO A 71 2.10 15.37 2.00
C PRO A 71 2.78 15.70 0.65
N TYR A 72 2.77 14.75 -0.29
CA TYR A 72 3.38 14.89 -1.61
C TYR A 72 2.34 14.98 -2.71
N ASN A 73 2.73 15.54 -3.86
CA ASN A 73 1.93 15.46 -5.07
C ASN A 73 2.09 14.06 -5.71
N HIS A 74 0.97 13.37 -5.95
CA HIS A 74 0.97 12.05 -6.56
C HIS A 74 1.73 12.01 -7.90
N ARG A 75 1.60 13.02 -8.77
CA ARG A 75 2.32 13.06 -10.06
C ARG A 75 3.83 13.12 -9.86
N SER A 76 4.30 13.87 -8.86
CA SER A 76 5.71 13.96 -8.52
C SER A 76 6.27 12.63 -8.02
N ILE A 77 5.48 11.85 -7.28
CA ILE A 77 5.88 10.50 -6.83
C ILE A 77 6.11 9.59 -8.03
N SER A 78 5.15 9.50 -8.95
CA SER A 78 5.26 8.66 -10.15
C SER A 78 6.46 9.07 -11.01
N ALA A 79 6.67 10.38 -11.20
CA ALA A 79 7.78 10.90 -11.99
C ALA A 79 9.14 10.58 -11.36
N SER A 80 9.27 10.79 -10.06
CA SER A 80 10.50 10.50 -9.32
C SER A 80 10.82 9.01 -9.27
N PHE A 81 9.80 8.16 -9.07
CA PHE A 81 9.96 6.70 -9.13
C PHE A 81 10.40 6.23 -10.52
N THR A 82 9.77 6.74 -11.57
CA THR A 82 10.16 6.44 -12.97
C THR A 82 11.60 6.86 -13.25
N LYS A 83 12.01 8.05 -12.78
CA LYS A 83 13.40 8.53 -12.92
C LYS A 83 14.39 7.63 -12.18
N ALA A 84 14.04 7.15 -10.99
CA ALA A 84 14.87 6.23 -10.22
C ALA A 84 15.01 4.87 -10.94
N CYS A 85 13.92 4.31 -11.48
CA CYS A 85 13.97 3.07 -12.26
C CYS A 85 14.89 3.21 -13.48
N LYS A 86 14.76 4.32 -14.24
CA LYS A 86 15.65 4.62 -15.38
C LYS A 86 17.11 4.73 -14.96
N PHE A 87 17.40 5.40 -13.85
CA PHE A 87 18.77 5.55 -13.34
C PHE A 87 19.38 4.20 -12.93
N LEU A 88 18.57 3.29 -12.38
CA LEU A 88 18.98 1.95 -11.98
C LEU A 88 18.88 0.90 -13.09
N ALA A 89 18.56 1.31 -14.32
CA ALA A 89 18.31 0.41 -15.46
C ALA A 89 17.27 -0.69 -15.17
N ILE A 90 16.23 -0.37 -14.39
CA ILE A 90 15.10 -1.25 -14.16
C ILE A 90 14.07 -1.01 -15.27
N GLU A 91 13.77 -2.06 -16.03
CA GLU A 91 12.81 -2.04 -17.12
C GLU A 91 11.40 -2.42 -16.64
N ASP A 92 10.39 -1.85 -17.31
CA ASP A 92 8.97 -2.18 -17.15
C ASP A 92 8.43 -2.17 -15.70
N LEU A 93 8.95 -1.27 -14.86
CA LEU A 93 8.47 -1.06 -13.50
C LEU A 93 7.94 0.37 -13.31
N CYS A 94 6.67 0.48 -12.91
CA CYS A 94 6.04 1.75 -12.54
C CYS A 94 5.51 1.71 -11.10
N PHE A 95 5.15 2.87 -10.56
CA PHE A 95 4.71 2.95 -9.16
C PHE A 95 3.42 2.15 -8.90
N HIS A 96 2.57 1.98 -9.92
CA HIS A 96 1.34 1.20 -9.78
C HIS A 96 1.60 -0.29 -9.51
N ASP A 97 2.73 -0.81 -9.98
CA ASP A 97 3.07 -2.23 -9.83
C ASP A 97 3.30 -2.61 -8.38
N LEU A 98 3.64 -1.64 -7.50
CA LEU A 98 3.73 -1.87 -6.06
C LEU A 98 2.38 -2.35 -5.48
N ARG A 99 1.26 -1.78 -5.95
CA ARG A 99 -0.08 -2.24 -5.54
C ARG A 99 -0.36 -3.64 -6.09
N HIS A 100 0.08 -3.94 -7.30
CA HIS A 100 -0.09 -5.27 -7.89
C HIS A 100 0.70 -6.31 -7.12
N GLU A 101 1.98 -6.07 -6.86
CA GLU A 101 2.84 -6.96 -6.08
C GLU A 101 2.29 -7.16 -4.66
N GLY A 102 1.89 -6.08 -3.98
CA GLY A 102 1.28 -6.18 -2.65
C GLY A 102 0.00 -7.02 -2.64
N THR A 103 -0.86 -6.86 -3.66
CA THR A 103 -2.08 -7.69 -3.77
C THR A 103 -1.74 -9.15 -4.03
N SER A 104 -0.78 -9.43 -4.94
CA SER A 104 -0.29 -10.78 -5.20
C SER A 104 0.26 -11.43 -3.94
N ARG A 105 1.09 -10.72 -3.16
CA ARG A 105 1.65 -11.20 -1.89
C ARG A 105 0.58 -11.69 -0.94
N LEU A 106 -0.54 -10.96 -0.78
CA LEU A 106 -1.61 -11.38 0.15
C LEU A 106 -2.22 -12.73 -0.26
N PHE A 107 -2.37 -12.98 -1.57
CA PHE A 107 -2.82 -14.28 -2.05
C PHE A 107 -1.73 -15.35 -1.92
N GLU A 108 -0.46 -15.03 -2.20
CA GLU A 108 0.66 -15.96 -2.02
C GLU A 108 0.78 -16.41 -0.54
N MET A 109 0.45 -15.52 0.41
CA MET A 109 0.35 -15.82 1.84
C MET A 109 -0.88 -16.66 2.23
N GLY A 110 -1.75 -17.00 1.28
CA GLY A 110 -2.94 -17.82 1.51
C GLY A 110 -4.12 -17.07 2.10
N MET A 111 -4.15 -15.73 2.05
CA MET A 111 -5.30 -14.97 2.53
C MET A 111 -6.54 -15.22 1.67
N ASN A 112 -7.69 -15.35 2.33
CA ASN A 112 -8.96 -15.49 1.64
C ASN A 112 -9.42 -14.17 1.00
N ILE A 113 -10.39 -14.27 0.10
CA ILE A 113 -10.89 -13.13 -0.69
C ILE A 113 -11.39 -11.98 0.18
N PRO A 114 -12.22 -12.21 1.23
CA PRO A 114 -12.67 -11.14 2.12
C PRO A 114 -11.50 -10.38 2.77
N HIS A 115 -10.49 -11.09 3.28
CA HIS A 115 -9.35 -10.43 3.92
C HIS A 115 -8.50 -9.65 2.91
N VAL A 116 -8.26 -10.20 1.71
CA VAL A 116 -7.58 -9.46 0.64
C VAL A 116 -8.39 -8.21 0.25
N ALA A 117 -9.71 -8.32 0.14
CA ALA A 117 -10.59 -7.19 -0.17
C ALA A 117 -10.53 -6.10 0.90
N ALA A 118 -10.49 -6.47 2.18
CA ALA A 118 -10.36 -5.53 3.30
C ALA A 118 -9.03 -4.77 3.25
N VAL A 119 -7.92 -5.45 2.96
CA VAL A 119 -6.59 -4.82 2.82
C VAL A 119 -6.45 -4.00 1.54
N THR A 120 -7.11 -4.38 0.46
CA THR A 120 -6.93 -3.76 -0.88
C THR A 120 -8.01 -2.75 -1.27
N GLY A 121 -9.13 -2.72 -0.54
CA GLY A 121 -10.28 -1.86 -0.83
C GLY A 121 -11.01 -2.25 -2.11
N HIS A 122 -10.84 -3.48 -2.61
CA HIS A 122 -11.60 -3.97 -3.76
C HIS A 122 -13.01 -4.39 -3.32
N ARG A 123 -14.03 -3.90 -4.01
CA ARG A 123 -15.44 -4.30 -3.77
C ARG A 123 -15.92 -5.41 -4.68
N SER A 124 -15.22 -5.66 -5.79
CA SER A 124 -15.60 -6.69 -6.76
C SER A 124 -14.56 -7.80 -6.80
N TRP A 125 -15.06 -9.03 -6.68
CA TRP A 125 -14.26 -10.25 -6.86
C TRP A 125 -13.59 -10.32 -8.23
N THR A 126 -14.28 -9.85 -9.27
CA THR A 126 -13.78 -9.91 -10.65
C THR A 126 -12.43 -9.19 -10.80
N SER A 127 -12.20 -8.11 -10.05
CA SER A 127 -10.92 -7.38 -10.03
C SER A 127 -9.81 -8.14 -9.31
N LEU A 128 -10.15 -9.01 -8.35
CA LEU A 128 -9.20 -9.82 -7.58
C LEU A 128 -8.87 -11.15 -8.26
N LYS A 129 -9.75 -11.68 -9.11
CA LYS A 129 -9.58 -12.98 -9.80
C LYS A 129 -8.23 -13.12 -10.52
N ARG A 130 -7.68 -12.03 -11.05
CA ARG A 130 -6.37 -12.03 -11.73
C ARG A 130 -5.19 -12.44 -10.83
N TYR A 131 -5.32 -12.34 -9.51
CA TYR A 131 -4.25 -12.66 -8.56
C TYR A 131 -4.38 -14.07 -7.97
N THR A 132 -5.42 -14.83 -8.33
CA THR A 132 -5.72 -16.12 -7.70
C THR A 132 -5.07 -17.30 -8.43
N HIS A 133 -4.42 -17.04 -9.58
CA HIS A 133 -3.61 -18.02 -10.30
C HIS A 133 -2.21 -18.09 -9.67
N LEU A 134 -2.15 -18.62 -8.45
CA LEU A 134 -0.91 -18.71 -7.68
C LEU A 134 0.09 -19.66 -8.36
N ARG A 135 1.31 -19.14 -8.61
CA ARG A 135 2.46 -19.95 -9.06
C ARG A 135 3.40 -20.31 -7.91
N HIS A 136 3.38 -19.49 -6.86
CA HIS A 136 4.20 -19.63 -5.66
C HIS A 136 3.34 -19.33 -4.43
N THR A 137 3.70 -19.93 -3.30
CA THR A 137 3.03 -19.75 -2.01
C THR A 137 4.07 -19.39 -0.94
N GLY A 138 3.67 -18.59 0.04
CA GLY A 138 4.52 -18.07 1.09
C GLY A 138 4.60 -16.55 1.07
N ASP A 139 5.40 -16.00 1.98
CA ASP A 139 5.65 -14.57 2.05
C ASP A 139 7.05 -14.25 1.51
N ARG A 140 7.12 -13.75 0.26
CA ARG A 140 8.37 -13.33 -0.39
C ARG A 140 9.12 -12.23 0.38
N TRP A 141 8.38 -11.45 1.16
CA TRP A 141 8.90 -10.29 1.88
C TRP A 141 9.18 -10.58 3.35
N ALA A 142 8.97 -11.82 3.80
CA ALA A 142 9.30 -12.24 5.15
C ALA A 142 10.79 -12.03 5.43
N GLY A 143 11.10 -11.37 6.55
CA GLY A 143 12.49 -11.10 6.96
C GLY A 143 13.24 -10.13 6.03
N TRP A 144 12.53 -9.31 5.23
CA TRP A 144 13.19 -8.34 4.36
C TRP A 144 13.89 -7.25 5.17
N LYS A 145 15.20 -7.40 5.36
CA LYS A 145 16.07 -6.54 6.19
C LYS A 145 15.90 -5.03 5.99
N TRP A 146 15.51 -4.61 4.78
CA TRP A 146 15.37 -3.19 4.46
C TRP A 146 14.16 -2.56 5.15
N LEU A 147 13.12 -3.33 5.45
CA LEU A 147 12.02 -2.85 6.28
C LEU A 147 12.50 -2.50 7.69
N ASP A 148 13.38 -3.34 8.26
CA ASP A 148 13.95 -3.09 9.60
C ASP A 148 14.92 -1.91 9.61
N ILE A 149 15.68 -1.71 8.53
CA ILE A 149 16.54 -0.53 8.36
C ILE A 149 15.68 0.75 8.24
N LEU A 150 14.57 0.68 7.51
CA LEU A 150 13.74 1.85 7.20
C LEU A 150 12.80 2.24 8.36
N ALA A 151 12.18 1.24 8.99
CA ALA A 151 11.24 1.39 10.08
C ALA A 151 11.51 0.34 11.16
N PRO A 152 12.57 0.52 11.98
CA PRO A 152 12.98 -0.44 13.01
C PRO A 152 11.81 -0.85 13.92
N GLN A 153 11.76 -2.12 14.34
CA GLN A 153 10.84 -2.54 15.39
C GLN A 153 11.21 -1.77 16.66
N GLN A 154 10.23 -1.11 17.28
CA GLN A 154 10.44 -0.51 18.58
C GLN A 154 10.65 -1.66 19.57
N GLN A 155 11.85 -1.72 20.15
CA GLN A 155 12.12 -2.65 21.25
C GLN A 155 11.17 -2.29 22.38
N SER A 156 10.33 -3.26 22.77
CA SER A 156 9.43 -3.16 23.92
C SER A 156 10.22 -3.13 25.22
#